data_AF-A0A1E4G5V2-F1
#
_entry.id   AF-A0A1E4G5V2-F1
#
_cell.length_a   1.000
_cell.length_b   1.000
_cell.length_c   1.000
_cell.angle_alpha   90.00
_cell.angle_beta   90.00
_cell.angle_gamma   90.00
#
_symmetry.space_group_name_H-M   'P 1'
#
loop_
_entity.id
_entity.type
_entity.pdbx_description
1 polymer ?
#
loop_
_entity_poly.entity_id
_entity_poly.type
_entity_poly.pdbx_seq_one_letter_code
_entity_poly.pdbx_strand_id
1 'polypeptide(L)'
;MLLKRDLLEDIKAGKVDLVFRRWNRPTVKEGGTLKTKVGLLAIKSVTDMSPDEVTDAEAQRAGFKDVADFRRWLDTMKEGALFQKIEVGYIGEAE
;
A
#
# COMPACT_ATOMS: atom_id res chain seq x y z
N MET A 1 -9.43 -4.53 -3.88
CA MET A 1 -8.63 -3.46 -3.26
C MET A 1 -9.01 -2.13 -3.88
N LEU A 2 -9.49 -1.17 -3.11
CA LEU A 2 -9.75 0.20 -3.59
C LEU A 2 -8.55 1.07 -3.21
N LEU A 3 -7.74 1.41 -4.21
CA LEU A 3 -6.75 2.48 -4.12
C LEU A 3 -7.37 3.74 -4.73
N LYS A 4 -7.09 4.89 -4.13
CA LYS A 4 -7.49 6.18 -4.72
C LYS A 4 -6.78 6.36 -6.05
N ARG A 5 -7.42 7.07 -6.98
CA ARG A 5 -6.84 7.36 -8.29
C ARG A 5 -5.52 8.10 -8.14
N ASP A 6 -5.44 9.09 -7.26
CA ASP A 6 -4.23 9.88 -7.01
C ASP A 6 -3.05 8.99 -6.61
N LEU A 7 -3.26 8.11 -5.63
CA LEU A 7 -2.24 7.15 -5.18
C LEU A 7 -1.78 6.22 -6.32
N LEU A 8 -2.70 5.78 -7.18
CA LEU A 8 -2.36 4.96 -8.34
C LEU A 8 -1.50 5.71 -9.35
N GLU A 9 -1.79 6.98 -9.60
CA GLU A 9 -0.97 7.84 -10.46
C GLU A 9 0.41 8.11 -9.85
N ASP A 10 0.50 8.31 -8.52
CA ASP A 10 1.79 8.44 -7.82
C ASP A 10 2.62 7.15 -7.89
N ILE A 11 1.98 5.98 -7.78
CA ILE A 11 2.66 4.68 -7.97
C ILE A 11 3.15 4.55 -9.42
N LYS A 12 2.32 4.91 -10.39
CA LYS A 12 2.69 4.92 -11.80
C LYS A 12 3.84 5.89 -12.09
N ALA A 13 3.86 7.04 -11.42
CA ALA A 13 4.94 8.03 -11.51
C ALA A 13 6.22 7.62 -10.75
N GLY A 14 6.20 6.50 -10.01
CA GLY A 14 7.33 6.05 -9.19
C GLY A 14 7.57 6.88 -7.93
N LYS A 15 6.61 7.71 -7.52
CA LYS A 15 6.68 8.48 -6.27
C LYS A 15 6.29 7.65 -5.05
N VAL A 16 5.44 6.65 -5.26
CA VAL A 16 4.98 5.73 -4.23
C VAL A 16 5.26 4.31 -4.68
N ASP A 17 5.89 3.53 -3.82
CA ASP A 17 6.18 2.12 -4.10
C ASP A 17 5.69 1.20 -2.98
N LEU A 18 5.11 1.77 -1.92
CA LEU A 18 4.73 1.07 -0.70
C LEU A 18 3.27 1.37 -0.37
N VAL A 19 2.52 0.35 0.05
CA VAL A 19 1.11 0.46 0.41
C VAL A 19 0.87 -0.27 1.72
N PHE A 20 0.31 0.44 2.69
CA PHE A 20 -0.12 -0.16 3.95
C PHE A 20 -1.59 -0.59 3.87
N ARG A 21 -1.91 -1.75 4.45
CA ARG A 21 -3.28 -2.24 4.56
C ARG A 21 -3.56 -2.90 5.89
N ARG A 22 -4.75 -2.61 6.42
CA ARG A 22 -5.34 -3.30 7.57
C ARG A 22 -6.58 -4.08 7.13
N TRP A 23 -6.62 -5.38 7.43
CA TRP A 23 -7.76 -6.27 7.12
C TRP A 23 -7.79 -7.49 8.06
N ASN A 24 -8.90 -8.24 8.05
CA ASN A 24 -8.98 -9.51 8.78
C ASN A 24 -8.51 -10.72 7.95
N ARG A 25 -8.63 -10.64 6.61
CA ARG A 25 -8.21 -11.71 5.71
C ARG A 25 -7.46 -11.11 4.53
N PRO A 26 -6.20 -11.51 4.28
CA PRO A 26 -5.42 -10.99 3.17
C PRO A 26 -6.01 -11.45 1.84
N THR A 27 -6.05 -10.52 0.88
CA THR A 27 -6.58 -10.78 -0.48
C THR A 27 -5.50 -10.70 -1.56
N VAL A 28 -4.30 -10.24 -1.20
CA VAL A 28 -3.14 -10.18 -2.08
C VAL A 28 -2.05 -11.12 -1.57
N LYS A 29 -1.19 -11.56 -2.47
CA LYS A 29 -0.03 -12.39 -2.17
C LYS A 29 1.19 -11.79 -2.85
N GLU A 30 2.35 -11.99 -2.22
CA GLU A 30 3.65 -11.74 -2.84
C GLU A 30 3.75 -12.43 -4.21
N GLY A 31 4.38 -11.75 -5.17
CA GLY A 31 4.51 -12.21 -6.55
C GLY A 31 3.22 -12.17 -7.37
N GLY A 32 2.12 -11.71 -6.78
CA GLY A 32 0.86 -11.50 -7.48
C GLY A 32 0.86 -10.23 -8.32
N THR A 33 -0.15 -10.09 -9.17
CA THR A 33 -0.45 -8.84 -9.87
C THR A 33 -1.82 -8.32 -9.50
N LEU A 34 -1.97 -7.00 -9.54
CA LEU A 34 -3.23 -6.32 -9.27
C LEU A 34 -3.59 -5.44 -10.46
N LYS A 35 -4.72 -5.76 -11.11
CA LYS A 35 -5.32 -4.89 -12.12
C LYS A 35 -5.96 -3.70 -11.43
N THR A 36 -5.53 -2.51 -11.80
CA THR A 36 -6.04 -1.22 -11.28
C THR A 36 -6.57 -0.37 -12.43
N LYS A 37 -7.19 0.77 -12.10
CA LYS A 37 -7.72 1.67 -13.13
C LYS A 37 -6.64 2.41 -13.94
N VAL A 38 -5.38 2.35 -13.53
CA VAL A 38 -4.25 3.02 -14.23
C VAL A 38 -3.33 2.04 -14.95
N GLY A 39 -3.55 0.72 -14.77
CA GLY A 39 -2.72 -0.36 -15.32
C GLY A 39 -2.56 -1.53 -14.36
N LEU A 40 -1.57 -2.39 -14.60
CA LEU A 40 -1.19 -3.50 -13.74
C LEU A 40 -0.11 -3.07 -12.74
N LEU A 41 -0.32 -3.43 -11.47
CA LEU A 41 0.70 -3.34 -10.42
C LEU A 41 1.20 -4.75 -10.09
N ALA A 42 2.51 -4.96 -10.04
CA ALA A 42 3.10 -6.12 -9.40
C ALA A 42 3.15 -5.93 -7.89
N ILE A 43 2.69 -6.94 -7.15
CA ILE A 43 2.91 -7.06 -5.72
C ILE A 43 4.31 -7.66 -5.56
N LYS A 44 5.30 -6.83 -5.23
CA LYS A 44 6.69 -7.25 -5.08
C LYS A 44 6.87 -8.10 -3.83
N SER A 45 6.42 -7.58 -2.69
CA SER A 45 6.49 -8.26 -1.40
C SER A 45 5.31 -7.89 -0.51
N VAL A 46 4.92 -8.81 0.34
CA VAL A 46 3.88 -8.62 1.36
C VAL A 46 4.47 -9.04 2.69
N THR A 47 4.60 -8.10 3.62
CA THR A 47 5.15 -8.33 4.94
C THR A 47 4.09 -8.02 5.98
N ASP A 48 3.73 -9.00 6.80
CA ASP A 48 3.00 -8.77 8.04
C ASP A 48 3.90 -8.07 9.07
N MET A 49 3.39 -6.99 9.64
CA MET A 49 4.09 -6.23 10.67
C MET A 49 3.08 -5.48 11.54
N SER A 50 3.55 -4.89 12.63
CA SER A 50 2.70 -4.02 13.44
C SER A 50 2.70 -2.59 12.89
N PRO A 51 1.57 -1.86 12.95
CA PRO A 51 1.53 -0.47 12.53
C PRO A 51 2.45 0.44 13.37
N ASP A 52 2.75 0.04 14.60
CA ASP A 52 3.67 0.74 15.51
C ASP A 52 5.13 0.69 15.04
N GLU A 53 5.49 -0.28 14.19
CA GLU A 53 6.84 -0.44 13.63
C GLU A 53 7.05 0.37 12.34
N VAL A 54 5.99 0.99 11.81
CA VAL A 54 6.09 1.84 10.63
C VAL A 54 6.98 3.04 10.94
N THR A 55 8.03 3.21 10.13
CA THR A 55 8.94 4.36 10.25
C THR A 55 8.50 5.51 9.36
N ASP A 56 9.02 6.70 9.64
CA ASP A 56 8.73 7.90 8.84
C ASP A 56 9.11 7.73 7.36
N ALA A 57 10.25 7.07 7.10
CA ALA A 57 10.71 6.76 5.75
C ALA A 57 9.73 5.85 4.99
N GLU A 58 9.13 4.86 5.66
CA GLU A 58 8.13 4.00 5.03
C GLU A 58 6.79 4.71 4.83
N ALA A 59 6.39 5.57 5.78
CA ALA A 59 5.22 6.43 5.63
C ALA A 59 5.37 7.34 4.40
N GLN A 60 6.54 7.95 4.21
CA GLN A 60 6.86 8.76 3.03
C GLN A 60 6.83 7.97 1.72
N ARG A 61 7.40 6.75 1.70
CA ARG A 61 7.31 5.85 0.54
C ARG A 61 5.88 5.43 0.20
N ALA A 62 4.97 5.47 1.17
CA ALA A 62 3.54 5.23 0.99
C ALA A 62 2.73 6.49 0.63
N GLY A 63 3.39 7.64 0.48
CA GLY A 63 2.75 8.92 0.15
C GLY A 63 2.16 9.67 1.35
N PHE A 64 2.47 9.24 2.58
CA PHE A 64 2.16 10.02 3.79
C PHE A 64 3.26 11.05 4.05
N LYS A 65 2.93 12.09 4.81
CA LYS A 65 3.93 13.11 5.18
C LYS A 65 4.94 12.58 6.19
N ASP A 66 4.44 11.86 7.18
CA ASP A 66 5.16 11.38 8.35
C ASP A 66 4.39 10.25 9.04
N VAL A 67 5.04 9.58 10.01
CA VAL A 67 4.39 8.50 10.78
C VAL A 67 3.16 8.98 11.55
N ALA A 68 3.09 10.25 11.93
CA ALA A 68 1.95 10.80 12.64
C ALA A 68 0.72 10.90 11.71
N ASP A 69 0.90 11.38 10.48
CA ASP A 69 -0.14 11.37 9.45
C ASP A 69 -0.64 9.94 9.15
N PHE A 70 0.29 9.00 9.01
CA PHE A 70 -0.03 7.58 8.86
C PHE A 70 -0.86 7.03 10.04
N ARG A 71 -0.48 7.34 11.28
CA ARG A 71 -1.22 6.92 12.49
C ARG A 71 -2.62 7.52 12.55
N ARG A 72 -2.78 8.79 12.15
CA ARG A 72 -4.10 9.43 12.07
C ARG A 72 -4.99 8.74 11.04
N TRP A 73 -4.43 8.40 9.88
CA TRP A 73 -5.13 7.61 8.87
C TRP A 73 -5.48 6.20 9.38
N LEU A 74 -4.56 5.56 10.09
CA LEU A 74 -4.78 4.24 10.68
C LEU A 74 -5.90 4.24 11.73
N ASP A 75 -5.97 5.29 12.55
CA ASP A 75 -7.04 5.48 13.55
C ASP A 75 -8.43 5.58 12.89
N THR A 76 -8.52 6.14 11.68
CA THR A 76 -9.77 6.13 10.90
C THR A 76 -10.14 4.76 10.34
N MET A 77 -9.20 3.81 10.32
CA MET A 77 -9.46 2.45 9.85
C MET A 77 -10.06 1.58 10.94
N LYS A 78 -11.01 0.73 10.54
CA LYS A 78 -11.53 -0.31 11.43
C LYS A 78 -10.42 -1.23 11.92
N GLU A 79 -10.60 -1.73 13.13
CA GLU A 79 -9.75 -2.76 13.72
C GLU A 79 -9.72 -3.99 12.81
N GLY A 80 -8.57 -4.23 12.18
CA GLY A 80 -8.26 -5.46 11.50
C GLY A 80 -7.15 -6.18 12.23
N ALA A 81 -7.29 -7.50 12.34
CA ALA A 81 -6.32 -8.38 13.02
C ALA A 81 -4.95 -8.43 12.31
N LEU A 82 -4.89 -8.08 11.03
CA LEU A 82 -3.66 -8.10 10.24
C LEU A 82 -3.36 -6.70 9.69
N PHE A 83 -2.13 -6.27 9.91
CA PHE A 83 -1.54 -5.12 9.26
C PHE A 83 -0.40 -5.60 8.35
N GLN A 84 -0.45 -5.20 7.10
CA GLN A 84 0.50 -5.64 6.08
C GLN A 84 1.07 -4.46 5.33
N LYS A 85 2.39 -4.48 5.17
CA LYS A 85 3.15 -3.66 4.25
C LYS A 85 3.24 -4.37 2.92
N ILE A 86 2.82 -3.70 1.85
CA ILE A 86 2.74 -4.25 0.51
C ILE A 86 3.60 -3.38 -0.39
N GLU A 87 4.71 -3.92 -0.87
CA GLU A 87 5.52 -3.25 -1.89
C GLU A 87 4.90 -3.51 -3.26
N VAL A 88 4.66 -2.43 -3.99
CA VAL A 88 4.03 -2.44 -5.30
C VAL A 88 4.95 -1.79 -6.33
N GLY A 89 4.88 -2.29 -7.56
CA GLY A 89 5.55 -1.66 -8.70
C GLY A 89 4.60 -1.61 -9.88
N TYR A 90 4.53 -0.46 -10.56
CA TYR A 90 3.84 -0.38 -11.83
C TYR A 90 4.61 -1.20 -12.88
N ILE A 91 3.94 -2.14 -13.56
CA ILE A 91 4.56 -3.02 -14.55
C ILE A 91 4.01 -2.85 -15.97
N GLY A 92 3.04 -1.98 -16.17
CA GLY A 92 2.48 -1.69 -17.49
C GLY A 92 0.98 -1.49 -17.48
N GLU A 93 0.43 -1.28 -18.67
CA GLU A 93 -1.02 -1.14 -18.86
C GLU A 93 -1.70 -2.52 -18.78
N ALA A 94 -2.93 -2.51 -18.27
CA ALA A 94 -3.72 -3.72 -18.18
C ALA A 94 -4.50 -3.89 -19.49
N GLU A 95 -3.91 -4.63 -20.43
CA GLU A 95 -4.59 -5.04 -21.67
C GLU A 95 -5.97 -5.66 -21.40
#